data_AF-A0A1G6UN08-F1
#
_entry.id   AF-A0A1G6UN08-F1
#
_cell.length_a   1.000
_cell.length_b   1.000
_cell.length_c   1.000
_cell.angle_alpha   90.00
_cell.angle_beta   90.00
_cell.angle_gamma   90.00
#
_symmetry.space_group_name_H-M   'P 1'
#
loop_
_entity.id
_entity.type
_entity.pdbx_description
1 polymer ?
#
loop_
_entity_poly.entity_id
_entity_poly.type
_entity_poly.pdbx_seq_one_letter_code
_entity_poly.pdbx_strand_id
1 'polypeptide(L)' 'MLLQIRTVIADALRIDEVVNSFLKYCANHGKIVKEIKPGGIINRGNDQGQPLVTVIVVYEEKN' A
#
# COMPACT_ATOMS: atom_id res chain seq x y z
N MET A 1 -2.03 21.28 -4.17
CA MET A 1 -2.26 19.83 -4.26
C MET A 1 -0.89 19.17 -4.27
N LEU A 2 -0.56 18.45 -3.21
CA LEU A 2 0.74 17.80 -3.05
C LEU A 2 0.59 16.32 -3.42
N LEU A 3 1.45 15.82 -4.31
CA LEU A 3 1.58 14.38 -4.55
C LEU A 3 2.33 13.76 -3.38
N GLN A 4 1.74 12.75 -2.77
CA GLN A 4 2.35 11.95 -1.72
C GLN A 4 2.48 10.50 -2.14
N ILE A 5 3.56 9.88 -1.68
CA ILE A 5 3.87 8.47 -1.91
C ILE A 5 3.76 7.74 -0.58
N ARG A 6 3.00 6.65 -0.54
CA ARG A 6 2.90 5.78 0.64
C ARG A 6 3.19 4.34 0.27
N THR A 7 4.02 3.69 1.07
CA THR A 7 4.25 2.24 0.98
C THR A 7 3.35 1.50 1.95
N VAL A 8 2.57 0.56 1.42
CA VAL A 8 1.76 -0.41 2.16
C VAL A 8 2.53 -1.71 2.24
N ILE A 9 2.56 -2.35 3.41
CA ILE A 9 3.28 -3.61 3.64
C ILE A 9 2.30 -4.62 4.23
N ALA A 10 2.19 -5.80 3.63
CA ALA A 10 1.29 -6.86 4.08
C ALA A 10 1.87 -8.24 3.77
N ASP A 11 1.44 -9.28 4.49
CA ASP A 11 1.74 -10.65 4.10
C ASP A 11 1.18 -10.90 2.69
N ALA A 12 1.90 -11.66 1.86
CA ALA A 12 1.57 -11.86 0.45
C ALA A 12 0.12 -12.33 0.24
N LEU A 13 -0.37 -13.22 1.11
CA LEU A 13 -1.75 -13.76 1.04
C LEU A 13 -2.84 -12.75 1.41
N ARG A 14 -2.48 -11.61 2.02
CA ARG A 14 -3.41 -10.60 2.53
C ARG A 14 -3.23 -9.23 1.88
N ILE A 15 -2.42 -9.14 0.82
CA ILE A 15 -2.10 -7.86 0.20
C ILE A 15 -3.34 -7.13 -0.31
N ASP A 16 -4.29 -7.86 -0.91
CA ASP A 16 -5.53 -7.29 -1.44
C ASP A 16 -6.39 -6.66 -0.33
N GLU A 17 -6.50 -7.32 0.84
CA GLU A 17 -7.25 -6.83 1.99
C GLU A 17 -6.68 -5.50 2.50
N VAL A 18 -5.36 -5.43 2.65
CA VAL A 18 -4.66 -4.26 3.18
C VAL A 18 -4.66 -3.11 2.17
N VAL A 19 -4.39 -3.38 0.90
CA VAL A 19 -4.44 -2.36 -0.17
C VAL A 19 -5.85 -1.81 -0.27
N ASN A 20 -6.89 -2.65 -0.29
CA ASN A 20 -8.28 -2.19 -0.35
C ASN A 20 -8.65 -1.32 0.87
N SER A 21 -8.18 -1.68 2.06
CA SER A 21 -8.39 -0.87 3.26
C SER A 21 -7.73 0.51 3.14
N PHE A 22 -6.52 0.57 2.57
CA PHE A 22 -5.83 1.84 2.31
C PHE A 22 -6.54 2.69 1.25
N LEU A 23 -7.06 2.07 0.18
CA LEU A 23 -7.83 2.79 -0.85
C LEU A 23 -9.12 3.39 -0.28
N LYS A 24 -9.82 2.67 0.61
CA LYS A 24 -10.98 3.20 1.35
C LYS A 24 -10.59 4.40 2.22
N TYR A 25 -9.45 4.33 2.91
CA TYR A 25 -8.92 5.45 3.67
C TYR A 25 -8.68 6.68 2.78
N CYS A 26 -8.06 6.51 1.61
CA CYS A 26 -7.85 7.61 0.65
C CYS A 26 -9.18 8.24 0.22
N ALA A 27 -10.17 7.43 -0.16
CA ALA A 27 -11.49 7.91 -0.56
C ALA A 27 -12.18 8.72 0.55
N ASN A 28 -12.14 8.21 1.79
CA ASN A 28 -12.77 8.86 2.95
C ASN A 28 -12.15 10.21 3.32
N HIS A 29 -10.87 10.42 2.97
CA HIS A 29 -10.15 11.67 3.27
C HIS A 29 -10.00 12.58 2.04
N GLY A 30 -10.77 12.33 0.97
CA GLY A 30 -10.71 13.13 -0.25
C GLY A 30 -9.36 13.07 -0.98
N LYS A 31 -8.57 12.03 -0.72
CA LYS A 31 -7.29 11.79 -1.40
C LYS A 31 -7.54 11.09 -2.72
N ILE A 32 -6.93 11.58 -3.79
CA ILE A 32 -7.12 11.03 -5.14
C ILE A 32 -5.95 10.13 -5.47
N VAL A 33 -6.17 8.82 -5.48
CA VAL A 33 -5.15 7.83 -5.88
C VAL A 33 -4.86 7.98 -7.38
N LYS A 34 -3.58 8.10 -7.73
CA LYS A 34 -3.10 8.26 -9.12
C LYS A 34 -2.43 7.02 -9.66
N GLU A 35 -1.69 6.32 -8.80
CA GLU A 35 -0.90 5.16 -9.20
C GLU A 35 -0.82 4.17 -8.04
N ILE A 36 -0.85 2.88 -8.38
CA ILE A 36 -0.55 1.77 -7.48
C ILE A 36 0.47 0.90 -8.21
N LYS A 37 1.63 0.63 -7.58
CA LYS A 37 2.69 -0.17 -8.18
C LYS A 37 3.37 -1.08 -7.17
N PRO A 38 3.94 -2.22 -7.60
CA PRO A 38 4.72 -3.07 -6.71
C PRO A 38 5.93 -2.29 -6.16
N GLY A 39 6.16 -2.40 -4.86
CA GLY A 39 7.32 -1.83 -4.16
C GLY A 39 8.43 -2.84 -3.90
N GLY A 40 8.12 -4.14 -3.91
CA GLY A 40 9.07 -5.23 -3.66
C GLY A 40 8.53 -6.32 -2.74
N ILE A 41 9.38 -7.30 -2.45
CA ILE A 41 9.10 -8.42 -1.56
C ILE A 41 10.18 -8.44 -0.48
N ILE A 42 9.75 -8.52 0.79
CA ILE A 42 10.64 -8.72 1.93
C ILE A 42 10.49 -10.18 2.35
N ASN A 43 11.50 -10.98 2.00
CA ASN A 43 11.60 -12.36 2.44
C ASN A 43 11.93 -12.36 3.93
N ARG A 44 10.96 -12.78 4.75
CA ARG A 44 11.23 -13.08 6.15
C ARG A 44 11.91 -14.46 6.20
N GLY A 45 12.86 -14.64 7.11
CA GLY A 45 13.61 -15.92 7.21
C GLY A 45 12.69 -17.12 7.47
N ASN A 46 13.22 -18.33 7.32
CA ASN A 46 12.46 -19.59 7.32
C ASN A 46 11.46 -19.77 8.50
N ASP A 47 11.71 -19.14 9.65
CA ASP A 47 10.88 -19.25 10.85
C ASP A 47 9.89 -18.07 11.06
N GLN A 48 9.85 -17.10 10.15
CA GLN A 48 9.12 -15.83 10.33
C GLN A 48 7.84 -15.72 9.48
N GLY A 49 7.37 -16.84 8.93
CA GLY A 49 6.09 -16.93 8.22
C GLY A 49 6.14 -16.47 6.76
N GLN A 50 4.99 -16.02 6.24
CA GLN A 50 4.85 -15.65 4.83
C GLN A 50 5.71 -14.42 4.46
N PRO A 51 6.18 -14.32 3.21
CA PRO A 51 6.84 -13.12 2.72
C PRO A 51 5.93 -11.91 2.83
N LEU A 52 6.54 -10.75 3.10
CA LEU A 52 5.87 -9.47 3.02
C LEU A 52 5.96 -8.92 1.60
N VAL A 53 4.86 -8.38 1.11
CA VAL A 53 4.80 -7.63 -0.14
C VAL A 53 4.64 -6.17 0.18
N THR A 54 5.39 -5.32 -0.51
CA THR A 54 5.24 -3.88 -0.44
C THR A 54 4.56 -3.37 -1.70
N VAL A 55 3.63 -2.43 -1.53
CA VAL A 55 2.89 -1.77 -2.61
C VAL A 55 3.02 -0.27 -2.41
N ILE A 56 3.43 0.43 -3.45
CA ILE A 56 3.56 1.88 -3.46
C ILE A 56 2.25 2.47 -4.01
N VAL A 57 1.64 3.35 -3.25
CA VAL A 57 0.44 4.10 -3.64
C VAL A 57 0.82 5.58 -3.73
N VAL A 58 0.60 6.17 -4.90
CA VAL A 58 0.77 7.60 -5.14
C VAL A 58 -0.61 8.24 -5.13
N TYR A 59 -0.80 9.27 -4.30
CA TYR A 59 -2.06 9.99 -4.20
C TYR A 59 -1.85 11.49 -4.08
N GLU A 60 -2.89 12.25 -4.45
CA GLU A 60 -2.96 13.68 -4.25
C GLU A 60 -3.76 14.02 -2.98
N GLU A 61 -3.23 14.94 -2.18
CA GLU A 61 -3.99 15.56 -1.09
C GLU A 61 -4.60 16.88 -1.56
N LYS A 62 -5.90 17.05 -1.28
CA LYS A 62 -6.51 18.38 -1.32
C LYS A 62 -5.90 19.21 -0.18
N ASN A 63 -5.37 20.37 -0.55
CA ASN A 63 -4.88 21.36 0.40
C ASN A 63 -6.05 21.98 1.17
#